data_AF-A0A3D2CT50-F1
#
_entry.id   AF-A0A3D2CT50-F1
#
_cell.length_a   1.000
_cell.length_b   1.000
_cell.length_c   1.000
_cell.angle_alpha   90.00
_cell.angle_beta   90.00
_cell.angle_gamma   90.00
#
_symmetry.space_group_name_H-M   'P 1'
#
loop_
_entity.id
_entity.type
_entity.pdbx_description
1 polymer ?
#
loop_
_entity_poly.entity_id
_entity_poly.type
_entity_poly.pdbx_seq_one_letter_code
_entity_poly.pdbx_strand_id
1 'polypeptide(L)'
;TQEQNFEATSQQFFDREYESKGIELETTYYIGDFDVRANLTWTDSEITKDVINPDVVGNTPRRQADVVYSITGRYNFDEGSAGINLIGTTDSFAQDNFDQTDPNALILDGYVQTNAFAQYNLSDSLSVSLNINNLFET
;
A
#
# COMPACT_ATOMS: atom_id res chain seq x y z
N THR A 1 15.83 4.67 -9.13
CA THR A 1 16.22 3.38 -9.75
C THR A 1 16.29 3.57 -11.25
N GLN A 2 17.14 2.85 -11.97
CA GLN A 2 17.20 2.89 -13.44
C GLN A 2 16.55 1.64 -14.01
N GLU A 3 15.59 1.80 -14.91
CA GLU A 3 14.96 0.68 -15.61
C GLU A 3 15.30 0.77 -17.10
N GLN A 4 15.84 -0.31 -17.66
CA GLN A 4 16.13 -0.42 -19.08
C GLN A 4 15.38 -1.61 -19.67
N ASN A 5 14.28 -1.32 -20.39
CA ASN A 5 13.48 -2.33 -21.07
C ASN A 5 13.52 -2.14 -22.58
N PHE A 6 13.60 -3.22 -23.34
CA PHE A 6 13.49 -3.18 -24.79
C PHE A 6 12.06 -3.50 -25.19
N GLU A 7 11.37 -2.56 -25.83
CA GLU A 7 10.03 -2.80 -26.34
C GLU A 7 10.09 -3.28 -27.79
N ALA A 8 9.71 -4.53 -28.01
CA ALA A 8 9.81 -5.19 -29.32
C ALA A 8 8.94 -4.54 -30.41
N THR A 9 7.87 -3.83 -30.06
CA THR A 9 6.94 -3.21 -31.01
C THR A 9 7.46 -1.85 -31.52
N SER A 10 8.11 -1.05 -30.66
CA SER A 10 8.71 0.23 -31.01
C SER A 10 10.19 0.12 -31.41
N GLN A 11 10.84 -1.00 -31.08
CA GLN A 11 12.28 -1.26 -31.22
C GLN A 11 13.16 -0.21 -30.52
N GLN A 12 12.65 0.40 -29.45
CA GLN A 12 13.37 1.39 -28.65
C GLN A 12 13.72 0.83 -27.26
N PHE A 13 14.84 1.28 -26.72
CA PHE A 13 15.20 1.06 -25.32
C PHE A 13 14.52 2.13 -24.48
N PHE A 14 13.61 1.73 -23.59
CA PHE A 14 13.14 2.60 -22.51
C PHE A 14 14.33 2.88 -21.60
N ASP A 15 14.81 4.13 -21.61
CA ASP A 15 15.78 4.65 -20.64
C ASP A 15 15.04 5.66 -19.77
N ARG A 16 14.38 5.13 -18.73
CA ARG A 16 13.63 5.92 -17.76
C ARG A 16 14.30 5.84 -16.40
N GLU A 17 14.56 6.99 -15.82
CA GLU A 17 15.14 7.14 -14.48
C GLU A 17 14.08 7.64 -13.51
N TYR A 18 14.12 7.11 -12.29
CA TYR A 18 13.18 7.43 -11.24
C TYR A 18 13.92 7.84 -9.98
N GLU A 19 13.42 8.85 -9.28
CA GLU A 19 13.81 9.21 -7.93
C GLU A 19 12.64 8.98 -6.97
N SER A 20 12.93 8.59 -5.74
CA SER A 20 11.91 8.46 -4.71
C SER A 20 12.48 8.84 -3.35
N LYS A 21 11.72 9.63 -2.61
CA LYS A 21 12.01 10.04 -1.24
C LYS A 21 10.82 9.65 -0.38
N GLY A 22 11.07 9.12 0.82
CA GLY A 22 9.99 8.66 1.65
C GLY A 22 10.33 8.67 3.13
N ILE A 23 9.28 8.54 3.93
CA ILE A 23 9.34 8.36 5.37
C ILE A 23 8.62 7.06 5.69
N GLU A 24 9.30 6.19 6.43
CA GLU A 24 8.74 4.94 6.93
C GLU A 24 8.63 5.03 8.45
N LEU A 25 7.46 4.65 8.96
CA LEU A 25 7.16 4.55 10.36
C LEU A 25 6.66 3.14 10.66
N GLU A 26 7.35 2.45 11.56
CA GLU A 26 6.93 1.18 12.14
C GLU A 26 6.74 1.38 13.64
N THR A 27 5.59 0.95 14.17
CA THR A 27 5.23 1.16 15.58
C THR A 27 4.52 -0.06 16.14
N THR A 28 4.92 -0.42 17.36
CA THR A 28 4.19 -1.36 18.20
C THR A 28 4.00 -0.70 19.57
N TYR A 29 2.77 -0.70 20.06
CA TYR A 29 2.42 -0.08 21.33
C TYR A 29 1.48 -0.99 22.13
N TYR A 30 1.77 -1.13 23.42
CA TYR A 30 1.00 -1.94 24.36
C TYR A 30 0.40 -1.05 25.44
N ILE A 31 -0.92 -1.13 25.63
CA ILE A 31 -1.63 -0.37 26.67
C ILE A 31 -2.69 -1.23 27.35
N GLY A 32 -2.36 -1.68 28.56
CA GLY A 32 -3.18 -2.66 29.27
C GLY A 32 -3.36 -3.91 28.41
N ASP A 33 -4.62 -4.24 28.17
CA ASP A 33 -5.04 -5.39 27.38
C ASP A 33 -4.99 -5.18 25.86
N PHE A 34 -4.64 -3.97 25.40
CA PHE A 34 -4.56 -3.64 23.98
C PHE A 34 -3.13 -3.78 23.41
N ASP A 35 -3.02 -4.39 22.23
CA ASP A 35 -1.85 -4.42 21.35
C ASP A 35 -2.20 -3.66 20.07
N VAL A 36 -1.48 -2.57 19.78
CA VAL A 36 -1.64 -1.78 18.55
C VAL A 36 -0.34 -1.82 17.76
N ARG A 37 -0.44 -2.18 16.48
CA ARG A 37 0.66 -2.21 15.53
C ARG A 37 0.32 -1.34 14.34
N ALA A 38 1.24 -0.50 13.92
CA ALA A 38 1.05 0.36 12.77
C ALA A 38 2.31 0.39 11.91
N ASN A 39 2.12 0.30 10.60
CA ASN A 39 3.13 0.51 9.58
C ASN A 39 2.59 1.60 8.65
N LEU A 40 3.40 2.61 8.35
CA LEU A 40 3.04 3.67 7.43
C LEU A 40 4.27 4.01 6.61
N THR A 41 4.11 4.02 5.29
CA THR A 41 5.11 4.50 4.35
C THR A 41 4.49 5.63 3.56
N TRP A 42 5.12 6.80 3.63
CA TRP A 42 4.87 7.88 2.69
C TRP A 42 6.02 7.91 1.68
N THR A 43 5.70 7.96 0.38
CA THR A 43 6.70 8.03 -0.70
C THR A 43 6.29 9.11 -1.69
N ASP A 44 7.19 10.03 -1.97
CA ASP A 44 7.13 10.94 -3.11
C ASP A 44 8.08 10.40 -4.20
N SER A 45 7.51 10.03 -5.34
CA SER A 45 8.23 9.41 -6.45
C SER A 45 8.04 10.23 -7.72
N GLU A 46 9.12 10.40 -8.48
CA GLU A 46 9.13 11.21 -9.70
C GLU A 46 9.89 10.49 -10.82
N ILE A 47 9.38 10.59 -12.05
CA ILE A 47 10.13 10.28 -13.26
C ILE A 47 11.10 11.43 -13.51
N THR A 48 12.40 11.21 -13.30
CA THR A 48 13.42 12.26 -13.43
C THR A 48 14.02 12.37 -14.82
N LYS A 49 13.90 11.30 -15.63
CA LYS A 49 14.33 11.31 -17.03
C LYS A 49 13.57 10.26 -17.83
N ASP A 50 13.18 10.62 -19.04
CA ASP A 50 12.72 9.68 -20.07
C ASP A 50 13.18 10.16 -21.44
N VAL A 51 13.92 9.32 -22.16
CA VAL A 51 14.48 9.64 -23.49
C VAL A 51 13.44 9.47 -24.60
N ILE A 52 12.44 8.60 -24.42
CA ILE A 52 11.40 8.30 -25.41
C ILE A 52 10.22 9.28 -25.27
N ASN A 53 9.82 9.58 -24.04
CA ASN A 53 8.71 10.48 -23.74
C ASN A 53 9.10 11.55 -22.69
N PRO A 54 9.78 12.63 -23.09
CA PRO A 54 10.21 13.68 -22.16
C PRO A 54 9.06 14.40 -21.45
N ASP A 55 7.84 14.35 -21.99
CA ASP A 55 6.67 15.06 -21.45
C ASP A 55 6.18 14.46 -20.12
N VAL A 56 6.65 13.28 -19.74
CA VAL A 56 6.31 12.65 -18.45
C VAL A 56 7.34 12.90 -17.34
N VAL A 57 8.42 13.63 -17.63
CA VAL A 57 9.39 14.03 -16.60
C VAL A 57 8.70 14.98 -15.62
N GLY A 58 8.80 14.69 -14.32
CA GLY A 58 8.02 15.37 -13.27
C GLY A 58 6.78 14.62 -12.82
N ASN A 59 6.32 13.62 -13.57
CA ASN A 59 5.13 12.84 -13.21
C ASN A 59 5.44 11.78 -12.15
N THR A 60 4.43 11.45 -11.34
CA THR A 60 4.50 10.31 -10.42
C THR A 60 4.48 8.99 -11.20
N PRO A 61 5.38 8.03 -10.95
CA PRO A 61 5.34 6.74 -11.61
C PRO A 61 3.99 6.02 -11.42
N ARG A 62 3.58 5.24 -12.41
CA ARG A 62 2.33 4.46 -12.31
C ARG A 62 2.36 3.50 -11.12
N ARG A 63 1.18 3.27 -10.54
CA ARG A 63 0.92 2.36 -9.40
C ARG A 63 1.74 2.68 -8.17
N GLN A 64 2.21 3.92 -8.07
CA GLN A 64 2.92 4.41 -6.91
C GLN A 64 1.98 5.30 -6.12
N ALA A 65 1.41 4.73 -5.06
CA ALA A 65 0.59 5.46 -4.11
C ALA A 65 1.49 6.23 -3.15
N ASP A 66 1.11 7.48 -2.87
CA ASP A 66 1.87 8.36 -1.97
C ASP A 66 1.90 7.84 -0.54
N VAL A 67 0.83 7.20 -0.07
CA VAL A 67 0.75 6.62 1.27
C VAL A 67 0.23 5.20 1.20
N VAL A 68 0.97 4.28 1.82
CA VAL A 68 0.49 2.95 2.15
C VAL A 68 0.61 2.72 3.65
N TYR A 69 -0.40 2.09 4.25
CA TYR A 69 -0.39 1.83 5.68
C TYR A 69 -1.09 0.53 6.06
N SER A 70 -0.72 -0.01 7.21
CA SER A 70 -1.41 -1.09 7.89
C SER A 70 -1.51 -0.79 9.38
N ILE A 71 -2.70 -0.90 9.95
CA ILE A 71 -2.95 -0.69 11.37
C ILE A 71 -3.71 -1.90 11.90
N THR A 72 -3.13 -2.62 12.86
CA THR A 72 -3.78 -3.69 13.60
C THR A 72 -4.04 -3.24 15.04
N GLY A 73 -5.29 -3.34 15.47
CA GLY A 73 -5.67 -3.22 16.87
C GLY A 73 -6.17 -4.57 17.39
N ARG A 74 -5.62 -5.03 18.50
CA ARG A 74 -6.04 -6.25 19.19
C ARG A 74 -6.36 -5.93 20.65
N TYR A 75 -7.46 -6.47 21.13
CA TYR A 75 -7.80 -6.54 22.54
C TYR A 75 -7.63 -7.98 23.01
N ASN A 76 -6.90 -8.18 24.11
CA ASN A 76 -6.67 -9.47 24.74
C ASN A 76 -7.53 -9.57 26.00
N PHE A 77 -8.15 -10.70 26.22
CA PHE A 77 -8.90 -11.00 27.45
C PHE A 77 -8.45 -12.38 27.94
N ASP A 78 -8.85 -12.76 29.16
CA ASP A 78 -8.33 -13.95 29.83
C ASP A 78 -8.40 -15.22 28.97
N GLU A 79 -9.52 -15.42 28.27
CA GLU A 79 -9.75 -16.58 27.41
C GLU A 79 -9.48 -16.36 25.92
N GLY A 80 -8.85 -15.25 25.49
CA GLY A 80 -8.61 -15.05 24.06
C GLY A 80 -8.27 -13.64 23.61
N SER A 81 -8.56 -13.36 22.34
CA SER A 81 -8.36 -12.03 21.77
C SER A 81 -9.31 -11.76 20.61
N ALA A 82 -9.58 -10.48 20.35
CA ALA A 82 -10.29 -10.04 19.16
C ALA A 82 -9.64 -8.77 18.62
N GLY A 83 -9.76 -8.53 17.32
CA GLY A 83 -9.14 -7.38 16.73
C GLY A 83 -9.57 -7.11 15.30
N ILE A 84 -9.06 -5.99 14.81
CA ILE A 84 -9.25 -5.51 13.44
C ILE A 84 -7.89 -5.17 12.84
N ASN A 85 -7.78 -5.33 11.53
CA ASN A 85 -6.64 -4.92 10.74
C ASN A 85 -7.13 -4.09 9.56
N LEU A 86 -6.66 -2.86 9.47
CA LEU A 86 -6.91 -1.93 8.38
C LEU A 86 -5.67 -1.92 7.48
N ILE A 87 -5.86 -2.10 6.17
CA ILE A 87 -4.80 -1.94 5.17
C ILE A 87 -5.29 -0.90 4.18
N GLY A 88 -4.56 0.19 4.02
CA GLY A 88 -4.95 1.27 3.14
C GLY A 88 -3.85 1.71 2.19
N THR A 89 -4.29 2.24 1.06
CA THR A 89 -3.44 2.88 0.05
C THR A 89 -4.18 4.11 -0.50
N THR A 90 -3.45 5.19 -0.77
CA THR A 90 -3.99 6.30 -1.57
C THR A 90 -4.15 5.87 -3.02
N ASP A 91 -4.79 6.72 -3.81
CA ASP A 91 -4.92 6.54 -5.24
C ASP A 91 -3.54 6.54 -5.93
N SER A 92 -3.51 6.05 -7.16
CA SER A 92 -2.30 6.04 -7.98
C SER A 92 -2.65 6.03 -9.47
N PHE A 93 -1.78 6.59 -10.29
CA PHE A 93 -1.95 6.54 -11.75
C PHE A 93 -1.81 5.11 -12.28
N ALA A 94 -2.70 4.68 -13.15
CA ALA A 94 -2.64 3.32 -13.71
C ALA A 94 -1.55 3.17 -14.79
N GLN A 95 -1.17 4.27 -15.43
CA GLN A 95 -0.22 4.31 -16.55
C GLN A 95 0.69 5.54 -16.43
N ASP A 96 1.77 5.53 -17.19
CA ASP A 96 2.95 6.40 -17.05
C ASP A 96 3.37 7.03 -18.39
N ASN A 97 2.45 7.08 -19.35
CA ASN A 97 2.67 7.53 -20.73
C ASN A 97 1.83 8.76 -21.11
N PHE A 98 1.19 9.41 -20.14
CA PHE A 98 0.35 10.59 -20.34
C PHE A 98 0.72 11.71 -19.36
N ASP A 99 0.35 12.94 -19.70
CA ASP A 99 0.46 14.12 -18.82
C ASP A 99 -0.56 14.00 -17.68
N GLN A 100 -0.09 13.99 -16.43
CA GLN A 100 -0.95 13.84 -15.25
C GLN A 100 -1.85 15.04 -14.98
N THR A 101 -1.67 16.15 -15.70
CA THR A 101 -2.62 17.28 -15.72
C THR A 101 -3.82 17.04 -16.64
N ASP A 102 -3.83 15.95 -17.43
CA ASP A 102 -4.97 15.56 -18.26
C ASP A 102 -6.16 15.17 -17.36
N PRO A 103 -7.34 15.80 -17.50
CA PRO A 103 -8.53 15.45 -16.73
C PRO A 103 -9.04 14.01 -16.97
N ASN A 104 -8.55 13.32 -18.00
CA ASN A 104 -8.89 11.94 -18.33
C ASN A 104 -7.81 10.93 -17.91
N ALA A 105 -6.84 11.35 -17.09
CA ALA A 105 -5.86 10.46 -16.47
C ALA A 105 -6.55 9.24 -15.85
N LEU A 106 -6.07 8.03 -16.19
CA LEU A 106 -6.60 6.81 -15.59
C LEU A 106 -6.01 6.64 -14.18
N ILE A 107 -6.86 6.78 -13.17
CA ILE A 107 -6.51 6.68 -11.75
C ILE A 107 -7.09 5.39 -11.18
N LEU A 108 -6.29 4.67 -10.41
CA LEU A 108 -6.73 3.60 -9.53
C LEU A 108 -7.10 4.23 -8.19
N ASP A 109 -8.38 4.13 -7.82
CA ASP A 109 -8.86 4.73 -6.58
C ASP A 109 -8.17 4.11 -5.36
N GLY A 110 -7.85 4.98 -4.40
CA GLY A 110 -7.39 4.55 -3.08
C GLY A 110 -8.48 3.76 -2.35
N TYR A 111 -8.08 2.88 -1.46
CA TYR A 111 -9.01 2.04 -0.71
C TYR A 111 -8.49 1.74 0.70
N VAL A 112 -9.41 1.27 1.55
CA VAL A 112 -9.09 0.72 2.87
C VAL A 112 -9.78 -0.63 3.02
N GLN A 113 -9.00 -1.71 3.02
CA GLN A 113 -9.49 -3.04 3.33
C GLN A 113 -9.54 -3.21 4.85
N THR A 114 -10.70 -3.65 5.36
CA THR A 114 -10.87 -4.00 6.77
C THR A 114 -10.95 -5.51 6.93
N ASN A 115 -10.06 -6.07 7.75
CA ASN A 115 -10.07 -7.46 8.18
C ASN A 115 -10.43 -7.52 9.66
N ALA A 116 -11.16 -8.53 10.08
CA ALA A 116 -11.50 -8.77 11.48
C ALA A 116 -11.10 -10.18 11.88
N PHE A 117 -10.65 -10.34 13.12
CA PHE A 117 -10.27 -11.63 13.66
C PHE A 117 -10.68 -11.77 15.12
N ALA A 118 -10.95 -13.01 15.52
CA ALA A 118 -11.16 -13.37 16.91
C ALA A 118 -10.60 -14.77 17.16
N GLN A 119 -10.08 -14.98 18.37
CA GLN A 119 -9.62 -16.27 18.87
C GLN A 119 -10.14 -16.45 20.29
N TYR A 120 -10.63 -17.65 20.57
CA TYR A 120 -11.10 -18.04 21.89
C TYR A 120 -10.48 -19.37 22.29
N ASN A 121 -9.93 -19.43 23.50
CA ASN A 121 -9.32 -20.60 24.10
C ASN A 121 -10.41 -21.41 24.81
N LEU A 122 -10.69 -22.61 24.29
CA LEU A 122 -11.61 -23.56 24.92
C LEU A 122 -10.96 -24.32 26.09
N SER A 123 -9.63 -24.46 26.05
CA SER A 123 -8.78 -24.96 27.13
C SER A 123 -7.33 -24.48 26.92
N ASP A 124 -6.43 -24.81 27.85
CA ASP A 124 -4.99 -24.53 27.75
C ASP A 124 -4.33 -25.11 26.48
N SER A 125 -4.97 -26.10 25.84
CA SER A 125 -4.44 -26.82 24.68
C SER A 125 -5.36 -26.78 23.45
N LEU A 126 -6.48 -26.05 23.50
CA LEU A 126 -7.45 -25.97 22.40
C LEU A 126 -7.98 -24.55 22.25
N SER A 127 -7.89 -24.00 21.03
CA SER A 127 -8.50 -22.72 20.66
C SER A 127 -9.27 -22.82 19.37
N VAL A 128 -10.27 -21.96 19.20
CA VAL A 128 -11.01 -21.74 17.95
C VAL A 128 -10.78 -20.30 17.51
N SER A 129 -10.57 -20.11 16.21
CA SER A 129 -10.38 -18.79 15.62
C SER A 129 -11.29 -18.56 14.43
N LEU A 130 -11.78 -17.33 14.29
CA LEU A 130 -12.51 -16.83 13.14
C LEU A 130 -11.73 -15.66 12.52
N ASN A 131 -11.58 -15.68 11.20
CA ASN A 131 -10.98 -14.58 10.44
C ASN A 131 -11.92 -14.21 9.29
N ILE A 132 -12.26 -12.93 9.19
CA ILE A 132 -13.08 -12.38 8.11
C ILE A 132 -12.20 -11.37 7.37
N ASN A 133 -11.89 -11.69 6.12
CA ASN A 133 -11.10 -10.81 5.26
C ASN A 133 -12.02 -9.99 4.36
N ASN A 134 -11.66 -8.74 4.15
CA ASN A 134 -12.46 -7.76 3.42
C ASN A 134 -13.91 -7.68 3.92
N LEU A 135 -14.08 -7.37 5.21
CA LEU A 135 -15.35 -7.35 5.93
C LEU A 135 -16.45 -6.52 5.23
N PHE A 136 -16.05 -5.48 4.48
CA PHE A 136 -16.96 -4.56 3.82
C PHE A 136 -17.03 -4.72 2.31
N GLU A 137 -16.42 -5.77 1.74
CA GLU A 137 -16.39 -6.00 0.28
C GLU A 137 -15.92 -4.75 -0.48
N THR A 138 -14.85 -4.12 0.04
CA THR A 138 -14.18 -2.97 -0.57
C THR A 138 -13.36 -3.39 -1.79
#